data_AF-A0A510G7X5-F1
#
_entry.id   AF-A0A510G7X5-F1
#
_cell.length_a   1.000
_cell.length_b   1.000
_cell.length_c   1.000
_cell.angle_alpha   90.00
_cell.angle_beta   90.00
_cell.angle_gamma   90.00
#
_symmetry.space_group_name_H-M   'P 1'
#
loop_
_entity.id
_entity.type
_entity.pdbx_description
1 polymer ?
#
loop_
_entity_poly.entity_id
_entity_poly.type
_entity_poly.pdbx_seq_one_letter_code
_entity_poly.pdbx_strand_id
1 'polypeptide(L)'
;MNKISADQGSYEWGESQISYFAQDHYELLNENISIIDWLKKQSEKETENTIRNTLGQVLFHSDEVNKNILSLSGGEGARLLLAKMMLEKSNILVLDENRQITLI
;
A
#
# COMPACT_ATOMS: atom_id res chain seq x y z
N MET A 1 -21.98 22.39 6.77
CA MET A 1 -22.20 22.83 5.38
C MET A 1 -22.17 21.59 4.48
N ASN A 2 -23.35 21.27 3.96
CA ASN A 2 -23.74 20.36 2.87
C ASN A 2 -22.84 19.16 2.49
N LYS A 3 -23.22 18.00 3.05
CA LYS A 3 -23.06 16.68 2.43
C LYS A 3 -24.03 16.59 1.23
N ILE A 4 -23.52 16.27 0.04
CA ILE A 4 -24.34 15.94 -1.13
C ILE A 4 -24.30 14.42 -1.29
N SER A 5 -25.48 13.80 -1.34
CA SER A 5 -25.67 12.35 -1.48
C SER A 5 -25.63 11.96 -2.97
N ALA A 6 -24.98 10.84 -3.29
CA ALA A 6 -24.94 10.32 -4.65
C ALA A 6 -26.31 9.72 -5.06
N ASP A 7 -26.81 10.13 -6.22
CA ASP A 7 -28.06 9.64 -6.82
C ASP A 7 -27.77 8.38 -7.65
N GLN A 8 -28.06 7.23 -7.04
CA GLN A 8 -28.09 5.86 -7.60
C GLN A 8 -26.75 5.21 -8.02
N GLY A 9 -26.59 3.99 -7.49
CA GLY A 9 -25.42 3.12 -7.62
C GLY A 9 -25.02 2.62 -6.23
N SER A 10 -25.15 1.31 -5.99
CA SER A 10 -24.56 0.70 -4.79
C SER A 10 -23.08 0.43 -5.07
N TYR A 11 -22.20 1.23 -4.47
CA TYR A 11 -20.80 0.88 -4.34
C TYR A 11 -20.52 0.69 -2.84
N GLU A 12 -20.10 -0.51 -2.45
CA GLU A 12 -19.53 -0.76 -1.12
C GLU A 12 -18.05 -0.35 -1.12
N TRP A 13 -17.76 0.85 -0.60
CA TRP A 13 -16.39 1.25 -0.33
C TRP A 13 -15.94 0.64 1.00
N GLY A 14 -15.01 -0.32 0.91
CA GLY A 14 -14.09 -0.71 1.99
C GLY A 14 -13.14 0.42 2.45
N GLU A 15 -13.53 1.68 2.25
CA GLU A 15 -12.78 2.88 2.62
C GLU A 15 -12.58 3.00 4.13
N SER A 16 -13.49 2.47 4.95
CA SER A 16 -13.30 2.52 6.40
C SER A 16 -12.13 1.65 6.88
N GLN A 17 -11.92 0.48 6.27
CA GLN A 17 -10.81 -0.39 6.65
C GLN A 17 -9.49 0.10 6.06
N ILE A 18 -9.48 0.59 4.82
CA ILE A 18 -8.29 1.19 4.21
C ILE A 18 -7.92 2.50 4.91
N SER A 19 -8.89 3.34 5.31
CA SER A 19 -8.62 4.59 6.04
C SER A 19 -8.12 4.33 7.46
N TYR A 20 -8.72 3.36 8.17
CA TYR A 20 -8.24 2.94 9.50
C TYR A 20 -6.83 2.33 9.41
N PHE A 21 -6.60 1.44 8.44
CA PHE A 21 -5.27 0.88 8.15
C PHE A 21 -4.26 1.97 7.78
N ALA A 22 -4.64 2.91 6.92
CA ALA A 22 -3.80 4.01 6.49
C ALA A 22 -3.42 4.93 7.65
N GLN A 23 -4.37 5.37 8.47
CA GLN A 23 -4.11 6.38 9.51
C GLN A 23 -3.05 5.92 10.52
N ASP A 24 -3.15 4.70 11.03
CA ASP A 24 -2.17 4.14 11.98
C ASP A 24 -0.78 3.93 11.32
N HIS A 25 -0.74 3.56 10.04
CA HIS A 25 0.51 3.25 9.36
C HIS A 25 1.17 4.46 8.68
N TYR A 26 0.43 5.54 8.43
CA TYR A 26 0.98 6.81 7.93
C TYR A 26 1.91 7.46 8.94
N GLU A 27 1.78 7.15 10.23
CA GLU A 27 2.76 7.55 11.25
C GLU A 27 4.17 7.02 10.95
N LEU A 28 4.29 5.89 10.24
CA LEU A 28 5.58 5.33 9.80
C LEU A 28 6.19 6.09 8.61
N LEU A 29 5.39 6.90 7.91
CA LEU A 29 5.78 7.69 6.74
C LEU A 29 6.09 9.15 7.13
N ASN A 30 6.74 9.36 8.28
CA ASN A 30 7.08 10.68 8.82
C ASN A 30 8.58 11.04 8.71
N GLU A 31 9.35 10.25 7.96
CA GLU A 31 10.79 10.46 7.79
C GLU A 31 11.11 11.26 6.52
N ASN A 32 12.11 12.15 6.60
CA ASN A 32 12.58 12.91 5.44
C ASN A 32 13.58 12.08 4.60
N ILE A 33 13.10 11.00 3.99
CA ILE A 33 13.91 10.08 3.17
C ILE A 33 13.17 9.69 1.88
N SER A 34 13.90 9.12 0.92
CA SER A 34 13.32 8.66 -0.35
C SER A 34 12.50 7.38 -0.14
N ILE A 35 11.56 7.11 -1.06
CA ILE A 35 10.74 5.88 -1.04
C ILE A 35 11.63 4.64 -1.02
N ILE A 36 12.63 4.58 -1.90
CA ILE A 36 13.52 3.42 -2.00
C ILE A 36 14.38 3.24 -0.75
N ASP A 37 14.89 4.34 -0.17
CA ASP A 37 15.73 4.27 1.03
C ASP A 37 14.92 3.91 2.27
N TRP A 38 13.68 4.42 2.37
CA TRP A 38 12.75 3.99 3.41
C TRP A 38 12.50 2.49 3.33
N LEU A 39 12.18 1.98 2.14
CA LEU A 39 11.88 0.56 1.98
C LEU A 39 13.10 -0.33 2.20
N LYS A 40 14.31 0.12 1.80
CA LYS A 40 15.58 -0.52 2.16
C LYS A 40 15.80 -0.57 3.67
N LYS A 41 15.54 0.53 4.39
CA LYS A 41 15.63 0.60 5.85
C LYS A 41 14.66 -0.36 6.53
N GLN A 42 13.45 -0.52 6.00
CA GLN A 42 12.45 -1.46 6.52
C GLN A 42 12.73 -2.93 6.14
N SER A 43 13.61 -3.19 5.19
CA SER A 43 13.86 -4.53 4.63
C SER A 43 15.35 -4.79 4.44
N GLU A 44 16.14 -4.66 5.52
CA GLU A 44 17.62 -4.77 5.49
C GLU A 44 18.15 -6.10 4.90
N LYS A 45 17.34 -7.16 4.91
CA LYS A 45 17.69 -8.49 4.39
C LYS A 45 17.46 -8.64 2.89
N GLU A 46 16.72 -7.72 2.28
CA GLU A 46 16.33 -7.79 0.87
C GLU A 46 17.33 -7.05 -0.02
N THR A 47 17.51 -7.56 -1.23
CA THR A 47 18.41 -6.91 -2.20
C THR A 47 17.75 -5.67 -2.80
N GLU A 48 18.57 -4.69 -3.21
CA GLU A 48 18.05 -3.52 -3.92
C GLU A 48 17.24 -3.89 -5.17
N ASN A 49 17.63 -4.96 -5.86
CA ASN A 49 16.88 -5.47 -7.02
C ASN A 49 15.49 -5.98 -6.63
N THR A 50 15.37 -6.73 -5.53
CA THR A 50 14.07 -7.16 -4.98
C THR A 50 13.20 -5.95 -4.65
N ILE A 51 13.77 -4.96 -3.96
CA ILE A 51 13.06 -3.74 -3.54
C ILE A 51 12.53 -2.97 -4.74
N ARG A 52 13.35 -2.76 -5.77
CA ARG A 52 12.93 -2.09 -7.02
C ARG A 52 11.85 -2.88 -7.75
N ASN A 53 11.95 -4.20 -7.78
CA ASN A 53 10.92 -5.05 -8.37
C ASN A 53 9.59 -4.92 -7.62
N THR A 54 9.60 -4.94 -6.28
CA THR A 54 8.39 -4.78 -5.47
C THR A 54 7.77 -3.39 -5.63
N LEU A 55 8.59 -2.34 -5.66
CA LEU A 55 8.13 -0.98 -5.94
C LEU A 55 7.46 -0.88 -7.32
N GLY A 56 8.02 -1.55 -8.33
CA GLY A 56 7.40 -1.67 -9.65
C GLY A 56 6.06 -2.40 -9.64
N GLN A 57 5.92 -3.45 -8.82
CA GLN A 57 4.66 -4.20 -8.67
C GLN A 57 3.53 -3.36 -8.06
N VAL A 58 3.85 -2.41 -7.18
CA VAL A 58 2.88 -1.45 -6.61
C VAL A 58 2.79 -0.13 -7.41
N LEU A 59 3.24 -0.14 -8.67
CA LEU A 59 3.12 0.98 -9.61
C LEU A 59 3.92 2.25 -9.23
N PHE A 60 5.05 2.12 -8.54
CA PHE A 60 6.04 3.20 -8.48
C PHE A 60 6.92 3.16 -9.73
N HIS A 61 6.91 4.24 -10.50
CA HIS A 61 7.78 4.39 -11.67
C HIS A 61 9.21 4.71 -11.24
N SER A 62 10.18 4.47 -12.14
CA SER A 62 11.62 4.60 -11.84
C SER A 62 12.05 5.98 -11.32
N ASP A 63 11.33 7.05 -11.68
CA ASP A 63 11.61 8.41 -11.20
C ASP A 63 10.93 8.69 -9.84
N GLU A 64 9.82 8.02 -9.55
CA GLU A 64 9.04 8.22 -8.32
C GLU A 64 9.72 7.61 -7.10
N VAL A 65 10.55 6.56 -7.27
CA VAL A 65 11.22 5.91 -6.13
C VAL A 65 12.21 6.82 -5.40
N ASN A 66 12.65 7.91 -6.03
CA ASN A 66 13.53 8.92 -5.43
C ASN A 66 12.75 10.05 -4.75
N LYS A 67 11.42 10.09 -4.90
CA LYS A 67 10.55 11.07 -4.25
C LYS A 67 10.63 10.90 -2.75
N ASN A 68 10.46 12.01 -2.03
CA ASN A 68 10.42 12.00 -0.58
C ASN A 68 9.10 11.40 -0.07
N ILE A 69 9.15 10.53 0.93
CA ILE A 69 7.93 9.89 1.46
C ILE A 69 6.92 10.91 2.05
N LEU A 70 7.38 12.07 2.54
CA LEU A 70 6.52 13.14 3.04
C LEU A 70 5.68 13.82 1.95
N SER A 71 6.06 13.63 0.68
CA SER A 71 5.35 14.22 -0.48
C SER A 71 4.36 13.25 -1.13
N LEU A 72 4.14 12.08 -0.52
CA LEU A 72 3.20 11.08 -1.01
C LEU A 72 1.76 11.49 -0.67
N SER A 73 0.87 11.31 -1.64
CA SER A 73 -0.57 11.33 -1.41
C SER A 73 -1.03 10.14 -0.57
N GLY A 74 -2.26 10.23 -0.05
CA GLY A 74 -2.94 9.16 0.69
C GLY A 74 -2.97 7.80 -0.03
N GLY A 75 -3.03 7.80 -1.36
CA GLY A 75 -2.98 6.57 -2.16
C GLY A 75 -1.56 6.05 -2.39
N GLU A 76 -0.59 6.95 -2.59
CA GLU A 76 0.82 6.57 -2.80
C GLU A 76 1.42 5.96 -1.53
N GLY A 77 1.20 6.54 -0.36
CA GLY A 77 1.70 5.96 0.89
C GLY A 77 1.05 4.62 1.22
N ALA A 78 -0.23 4.42 0.87
CA ALA A 78 -0.87 3.10 1.00
C ALA A 78 -0.19 2.04 0.11
N ARG A 79 0.22 2.39 -1.11
CA ARG A 79 1.00 1.50 -1.99
C ARG A 79 2.40 1.22 -1.45
N LEU A 80 3.06 2.21 -0.84
CA LEU A 80 4.36 2.02 -0.19
C LEU A 80 4.28 1.07 1.02
N LEU A 81 3.22 1.20 1.83
CA LEU A 81 2.94 0.28 2.93
C LEU A 81 2.64 -1.13 2.42
N LEU A 82 1.92 -1.26 1.31
CA LEU A 82 1.72 -2.54 0.64
C LEU A 82 3.05 -3.16 0.18
N ALA A 83 3.94 -2.37 -0.42
CA ALA A 83 5.26 -2.84 -0.81
C ALA A 83 6.10 -3.32 0.39
N LYS A 84 6.02 -2.64 1.54
CA LYS A 84 6.63 -3.09 2.80
C LYS A 84 6.09 -4.46 3.20
N MET A 85 4.77 -4.64 3.24
CA MET A 85 4.15 -5.92 3.60
C MET A 85 4.54 -7.06 2.64
N MET A 86 4.69 -6.77 1.35
CA MET A 86 5.15 -7.72 0.35
C MET A 86 6.60 -8.17 0.58
N LEU A 87 7.48 -7.27 1.03
CA LEU A 87 8.90 -7.57 1.33
C LEU A 87 9.09 -8.26 2.69
N GLU A 88 8.23 -7.98 3.67
CA GLU A 88 8.30 -8.60 5.00
C GLU A 88 8.03 -10.12 5.00
N LYS A 89 7.65 -10.71 3.86
CA LYS A 89 7.32 -12.14 3.74
C LYS A 89 6.39 -12.60 4.87
N SER A 90 5.12 -12.18 4.81
CA SER A 90 4.10 -13.19 5.08
C SER A 90 4.23 -14.22 3.96
N ASN A 91 4.80 -15.40 4.27
CA ASN A 91 4.73 -16.58 3.40
C ASN A 91 3.27 -17.06 3.15
N ILE A 92 2.28 -16.31 3.62
CA ILE A 92 0.86 -16.55 3.44
C ILE A 92 0.17 -15.20 3.27
N LEU A 93 -0.08 -14.83 2.02
CA LEU A 93 -1.16 -13.90 1.68
C LEU A 93 -2.39 -14.80 1.44
N VAL A 94 -3.17 -15.12 2.48
CA VAL A 94 -4.53 -15.66 2.23
C VAL A 94 -5.36 -14.47 1.76
N LEU A 95 -5.35 -14.26 0.45
CA LEU A 95 -6.45 -13.58 -0.21
C LEU A 95 -7.61 -14.57 -0.16
N ASP A 96 -8.47 -14.45 0.85
CA ASP A 96 -9.80 -15.07 0.79
C ASP A 96 -10.58 -14.35 -0.32
N GLU A 97 -10.32 -14.75 -1.56
CA GLU A 97 -11.30 -14.59 -2.62
C GLU A 97 -12.25 -15.78 -2.50
N ASN A 98 -13.29 -15.59 -1.70
CA ASN A 98 -14.35 -16.57 -1.51
C ASN A 98 -15.05 -16.81 -2.87
N ARG A 99 -14.57 -17.78 -3.63
CA ARG A 99 -15.20 -18.25 -4.87
C ARG A 99 -15.38 -19.76 -4.81
N GLN A 100 -16.46 -20.12 -4.11
CA GLN A 100 -17.36 -21.26 -4.33
C GLN A 100 -16.73 -22.63 -4.60
N ILE A 101 -16.94 -23.56 -3.66
CA ILE A 101 -17.19 -24.96 -4.00
C ILE A 101 -18.55 -25.34 -3.43
N THR A 102 -19.57 -25.26 -4.28
CA THR A 102 -20.84 -25.96 -4.07
C THR A 102 -20.62 -27.43 -4.35
N LEU A 103 -20.70 -28.29 -3.32
CA LEU A 103 -20.88 -29.73 -3.51
C LEU A 103 -22.38 -30.01 -3.57
N ILE A 104 -22.82 -30.55 -4.71
CA ILE A 104 -24.01 -31.40 -4.81
C ILE A 104 -23.65 -32.81 -4.35
#